data_AF-A0A529XUL5-F1
#
_entry.id   AF-A0A529XUL5-F1
#
_cell.length_a   1.000
_cell.length_b   1.000
_cell.length_c   1.000
_cell.angle_alpha   90.00
_cell.angle_beta   90.00
_cell.angle_gamma   90.00
#
_symmetry.space_group_name_H-M   'P 1'
#
loop_
_entity.id
_entity.type
_entity.pdbx_description
1 polymer ?
#
loop_
_entity_poly.entity_id
_entity_poly.type
_entity_poly.pdbx_seq_one_letter_code
_entity_poly.pdbx_strand_id
1 'polypeptide(L)' 'MRYMKILVLGIVFGWATGLPAEASSSIWYNSEGGKVRLVTTGKPDEAGKIRGVLDIALKPGWKTYW' A
#
# COMPACT_ATOMS: atom_id res chain seq x y z
N MET A 1 -29.79 20.77 -21.37
CA MET A 1 -29.00 21.32 -20.23
C MET A 1 -28.86 20.34 -19.06
N ARG A 2 -29.94 19.73 -18.55
CA ARG A 2 -29.89 18.78 -17.40
C ARG A 2 -29.05 17.52 -17.64
N TYR A 3 -29.22 16.87 -18.80
CA TYR A 3 -28.46 15.67 -19.16
C TYR A 3 -26.96 15.94 -19.36
N MET A 4 -26.61 17.10 -19.91
CA MET A 4 -25.22 17.54 -20.05
C MET A 4 -24.53 17.67 -18.68
N LYS A 5 -25.23 18.23 -17.69
CA LYS A 5 -24.72 18.36 -16.31
C LYS A 5 -24.50 17.01 -15.65
N ILE A 6 -25.41 16.05 -15.86
CA ILE A 6 -25.28 14.68 -15.33
C ILE A 6 -24.09 13.96 -15.96
N LEU A 7 -23.90 14.12 -17.27
CA LEU A 7 -22.80 13.49 -18.01
C LEU A 7 -21.44 14.05 -17.58
N VAL A 8 -21.34 15.37 -17.39
CA VAL A 8 -20.13 16.02 -16.84
C VAL A 8 -19.86 15.55 -15.40
N LEU A 9 -20.89 15.43 -14.56
CA LEU A 9 -20.71 14.93 -13.19
C LEU A 9 -20.18 13.49 -13.15
N GLY A 10 -20.71 12.62 -14.02
CA GLY A 10 -20.27 11.22 -14.12
C GLY A 10 -18.81 11.08 -14.57
N ILE A 11 -18.36 11.91 -15.51
CA ILE A 11 -16.96 11.94 -15.94
C ILE A 11 -16.05 12.37 -14.79
N VAL A 12 -16.39 13.45 -14.08
CA VAL A 12 -15.58 13.95 -12.95
C VAL A 12 -15.48 12.88 -11.84
N PHE A 13 -16.58 12.18 -11.54
CA PHE A 13 -16.59 11.14 -10.50
C PHE A 13 -15.78 9.90 -10.91
N GLY A 14 -15.87 9.46 -12.17
CA GLY A 14 -15.11 8.32 -12.67
C GLY A 14 -13.59 8.54 -12.70
N TRP A 15 -13.14 9.79 -12.82
CA TRP A 15 -11.71 10.13 -12.78
C TRP A 15 -11.16 10.15 -11.34
N ALA A 16 -11.99 10.45 -10.35
CA ALA A 16 -11.58 10.52 -8.95
C ALA A 16 -11.36 9.14 -8.29
N THR A 17 -11.91 8.06 -8.85
CA THR A 17 -11.81 6.70 -8.27
C THR A 17 -10.57 5.92 -8.68
N GLY A 18 -9.71 6.47 -9.55
CA GLY A 18 -8.53 5.79 -10.08
C GLY A 18 -7.23 6.03 -9.32
N LEU A 19 -7.27 6.63 -8.12
CA LEU A 19 -6.05 6.85 -7.35
C LEU A 19 -5.41 5.51 -6.95
N PRO A 20 -4.07 5.38 -7.05
CA PRO A 20 -3.38 4.16 -6.66
C PRO A 20 -3.64 3.86 -5.17
N ALA A 21 -3.85 2.58 -4.85
CA ALA A 21 -3.94 2.14 -3.48
C ALA A 21 -2.53 2.18 -2.86
N GLU A 22 -2.29 3.16 -1.99
CA GLU A 22 -1.02 3.32 -1.29
C GLU A 22 -0.94 2.38 -0.07
N ALA A 23 0.18 1.67 0.06
CA ALA A 23 0.50 0.88 1.24
C ALA A 23 1.14 1.77 2.32
N SER A 24 0.91 1.46 3.60
CA SER A 24 1.66 2.07 4.69
C SER A 24 2.94 1.28 4.94
N SER A 25 4.06 1.95 5.22
CA SER A 25 5.31 1.28 5.54
C SER A 25 6.04 1.96 6.68
N SER A 26 6.67 1.16 7.54
CA SER A 26 7.66 1.68 8.47
C SER A 26 8.89 2.18 7.70
N ILE A 27 9.74 2.94 8.40
CA ILE A 27 11.11 3.15 7.94
C ILE A 27 11.86 1.81 7.85
N TRP A 28 12.94 1.79 7.07
CA TRP A 28 13.87 0.67 7.07
C TRP A 28 14.64 0.61 8.38
N TYR A 29 14.61 -0.55 9.02
CA TYR A 29 15.53 -0.90 10.08
C TYR A 29 16.74 -1.62 9.48
N ASN A 30 17.93 -1.10 9.72
CA ASN A 30 19.17 -1.67 9.20
C ASN A 30 19.76 -2.69 10.15
N SER A 31 20.28 -3.79 9.59
CA SER A 31 21.03 -4.81 10.31
C SER A 31 22.34 -5.09 9.59
N GLU A 32 23.21 -5.88 10.23
CA GLU A 32 24.47 -6.31 9.60
C GLU A 32 24.22 -7.00 8.25
N GLY A 33 23.24 -7.90 8.21
CA GLY A 33 22.94 -8.73 7.04
C GLY A 33 22.01 -8.12 6.00
N GLY A 34 21.51 -6.91 6.20
CA GLY A 34 20.54 -6.31 5.30
C GLY A 34 19.69 -5.25 5.97
N LYS A 35 18.42 -5.20 5.59
CA LYS A 35 17.44 -4.31 6.18
C LYS A 35 16.05 -4.93 6.12
N VAL A 36 15.20 -4.53 7.06
CA VAL A 36 13.81 -4.99 7.17
C VAL A 36 12.88 -3.80 7.37
N ARG A 37 11.65 -3.91 6.86
CA ARG A 37 10.55 -3.00 7.20
C ARG A 37 9.23 -3.75 7.24
N LEU A 38 8.26 -3.18 7.94
CA LEU A 38 6.87 -3.63 7.89
C LEU A 38 6.13 -2.85 6.81
N VAL A 39 5.44 -3.56 5.91
CA VAL A 39 4.53 -2.95 4.92
C VAL A 39 3.13 -3.47 5.19
N THR A 40 2.14 -2.58 5.23
CA THR A 40 0.74 -2.92 5.49
C THR A 40 -0.21 -2.27 4.51
N THR A 41 -1.44 -2.76 4.48
CA THR A 41 -2.60 -2.15 3.79
C THR A 41 -3.03 -0.79 4.37
N GLY A 42 -2.35 -0.28 5.40
CA GLY A 42 -2.58 1.03 5.99
C GLY A 42 -3.74 1.09 6.96
N LYS A 43 -4.92 0.59 6.58
CA LYS A 43 -6.11 0.56 7.44
C LYS A 43 -6.51 -0.88 7.79
N PRO A 44 -7.08 -1.14 8.98
CA PRO A 44 -7.72 -2.40 9.28
C PRO A 44 -8.91 -2.67 8.36
N ASP A 45 -9.22 -3.95 8.13
CA ASP A 45 -10.49 -4.37 7.55
C ASP A 45 -11.65 -4.24 8.56
N GLU A 46 -12.87 -4.62 8.13
CA GLU A 46 -14.08 -4.53 8.96
C GLU A 46 -13.99 -5.36 10.25
N ALA A 47 -13.16 -6.41 10.27
CA ALA A 47 -12.90 -7.22 11.45
C ALA A 47 -11.75 -6.66 12.33
N GLY A 48 -11.21 -5.49 11.98
CA GLY A 48 -10.08 -4.87 12.68
C GLY A 48 -8.73 -5.51 12.35
N LYS A 49 -8.63 -6.35 11.32
CA LYS A 49 -7.36 -7.00 10.95
C LYS A 49 -6.59 -6.15 9.95
N ILE A 50 -5.30 -5.96 10.19
CA ILE A 50 -4.39 -5.32 9.24
C ILE A 50 -3.61 -6.39 8.50
N ARG A 51 -3.67 -6.36 7.16
CA ARG A 51 -2.83 -7.21 6.31
C ARG A 51 -1.49 -6.54 6.09
N GLY A 52 -0.40 -7.29 6.22
CA GLY A 52 0.95 -6.80 5.99
C GLY A 52 1.96 -7.90 5.74
N VAL A 53 3.18 -7.48 5.39
CA VAL A 53 4.33 -8.33 5.10
C VAL A 53 5.59 -7.74 5.74
N LEU A 54 6.53 -8.60 6.11
CA LEU A 54 7.91 -8.20 6.36
C LEU A 54 8.65 -8.15 5.02
N ASP A 55 9.06 -6.96 4.63
CA ASP A 55 9.92 -6.75 3.46
C ASP A 55 11.38 -6.84 3.92
N ILE A 56 12.08 -7.87 3.45
CA ILE A 56 13.44 -8.21 3.87
C ILE A 56 14.35 -8.13 2.65
N ALA A 57 15.31 -7.19 2.70
CA ALA A 57 16.34 -7.06 1.68
C ALA A 57 17.68 -7.53 2.26
N LEU A 58 18.07 -8.75 1.93
CA LEU A 58 19.32 -9.36 2.37
C LEU A 58 20.49 -8.86 1.51
N LYS A 59 21.64 -8.64 2.15
CA LYS A 59 22.92 -8.47 1.46
C LYS A 59 23.33 -9.81 0.83
N PRO A 60 24.17 -9.80 -0.23
CA PRO A 60 24.67 -11.04 -0.83
C PRO A 60 25.29 -11.99 0.21
N GLY A 61 24.96 -13.28 0.14
CA GLY A 61 25.46 -14.31 1.05
C GLY A 61 24.70 -14.48 2.37
N TRP A 62 23.87 -13.51 2.75
CA TRP A 62 23.04 -13.61 3.96
C TRP A 62 21.78 -14.45 3.71
N LYS A 63 21.30 -15.11 4.77
CA LYS A 63 20.13 -15.99 4.73
C LYS A 63 19.18 -15.60 5.87
N THR A 64 17.89 -15.85 5.65
CA THR A 64 16.87 -15.84 6.70
C THR A 64 16.40 -17.27 6.96
N TYR A 65 15.85 -17.48 8.14
CA TYR A 65 15.22 -18.74 8.51
C TYR A 65 13.71 -18.64 8.31
N TRP A 66 13.08 -19.81 8.19
CA TRP A 66 11.63 -19.98 8.20
C TRP A 66 11.08 -19.87 9.62
#